data_AF-A0A6N6MQ97-F1
#
_entry.id   AF-A0A6N6MQ97-F1
#
_cell.length_a   1.000
_cell.length_b   1.000
_cell.length_c   1.000
_cell.angle_alpha   90.00
_cell.angle_beta   90.00
_cell.angle_gamma   90.00
#
_symmetry.space_group_name_H-M   'P 1'
#
loop_
_entity.id
_entity.type
_entity.pdbx_description
1 polymer ?
#
loop_
_entity_poly.entity_id
_entity_poly.type
_entity_poly.pdbx_seq_one_letter_code
_entity_poly.pdbx_strand_id
1 'polypeptide(L)'
;MQQPLSRGPAELFPPKTAGKPRLRRWEASRHLLDRHGIELAVATLAKFACLGGGPPFQKAGRVPLYPVDLLDEWALARLGRVVRSTSEDGHG
;
A
#
# COMPACT_ATOMS: atom_id res chain seq x y z
N MET A 1 -29.79 5.99 33.73
CA MET A 1 -28.65 5.08 33.47
C MET A 1 -29.19 4.02 32.51
N GLN A 2 -28.76 3.76 31.28
CA GLN A 2 -27.55 4.05 30.49
C GLN A 2 -28.02 4.06 29.01
N GLN A 3 -27.53 5.00 28.20
CA GLN A 3 -27.79 5.03 26.75
C GLN A 3 -26.95 3.94 26.05
N PRO A 4 -27.42 3.28 24.97
CA PRO A 4 -26.60 2.34 24.23
C PRO A 4 -25.48 3.07 23.50
N LEU A 5 -24.27 2.52 23.60
CA LEU A 5 -23.07 2.99 22.94
C LEU A 5 -23.29 2.93 21.41
N SER A 6 -23.62 4.05 20.80
CA SER A 6 -23.56 4.22 19.35
C SER A 6 -22.13 3.95 18.91
N ARG A 7 -21.87 2.75 18.40
CA ARG A 7 -20.70 2.44 17.57
C ARG A 7 -20.89 3.22 16.27
N GLY A 8 -20.58 4.52 16.32
CA GLY A 8 -20.47 5.35 15.14
C GLY A 8 -19.51 4.68 14.16
N PRO A 9 -19.72 4.85 12.84
CA PRO A 9 -18.86 4.23 11.86
C PRO A 9 -17.44 4.66 12.20
N ALA A 10 -16.50 3.71 12.24
CA ALA A 10 -15.12 4.08 12.05
C ALA A 10 -15.13 4.80 10.69
N GLU A 11 -15.17 6.13 10.74
CA GLU A 11 -14.97 7.01 9.60
C GLU A 11 -13.67 6.51 8.99
N LEU A 12 -13.78 5.66 7.96
CA LEU A 12 -13.67 6.08 6.58
C LEU A 12 -12.83 7.35 6.49
N PHE A 13 -11.62 7.36 7.06
CA PHE A 13 -10.61 8.29 6.62
C PHE A 13 -10.45 7.93 5.15
N PRO A 14 -10.96 8.74 4.20
CA PRO A 14 -10.52 8.52 2.84
C PRO A 14 -9.01 8.61 2.94
N PRO A 15 -8.24 7.62 2.43
CA PRO A 15 -6.80 7.77 2.37
C PRO A 15 -6.54 9.17 1.84
N LYS A 16 -5.80 10.00 2.58
CA LYS A 16 -5.46 11.39 2.21
C LYS A 16 -4.71 11.51 0.85
N THR A 17 -4.64 10.40 0.14
CA THR A 17 -4.05 10.10 -1.14
C THR A 17 -5.06 10.15 -2.30
N ALA A 18 -6.37 10.17 -2.03
CA ALA A 18 -7.46 9.91 -2.98
C ALA A 18 -7.58 10.83 -4.21
N GLY A 19 -6.72 11.85 -4.36
CA GLY A 19 -6.71 12.73 -5.54
C GLY A 19 -5.35 12.91 -6.22
N LYS A 20 -4.28 12.27 -5.72
CA LYS A 20 -2.94 12.44 -6.33
C LYS A 20 -2.63 11.28 -7.25
N PRO A 21 -2.44 11.50 -8.57
CA PRO A 21 -2.12 10.42 -9.50
C PRO A 21 -0.73 9.80 -9.26
N ARG A 22 0.16 10.53 -8.56
CA ARG A 22 1.55 10.13 -8.31
C ARG A 22 1.95 10.45 -6.87
N LEU A 23 2.50 9.46 -6.19
CA LEU A 23 2.84 9.50 -4.77
C LEU A 23 4.33 9.57 -4.55
N ARG A 24 4.76 10.34 -3.55
CA ARG A 24 6.14 10.23 -3.07
C ARG A 24 6.32 8.93 -2.30
N ARG A 25 7.57 8.55 -2.05
CA ARG A 25 7.93 7.30 -1.36
C ARG A 25 7.24 7.10 0.01
N TRP A 26 7.07 8.18 0.78
CA TRP A 26 6.36 8.13 2.07
C TRP A 26 4.84 8.01 1.91
N GLU A 27 4.27 8.66 0.89
CA GLU A 27 2.85 8.51 0.54
C GLU A 27 2.58 7.10 0.01
N ALA A 28 3.47 6.53 -0.80
CA ALA A 28 3.38 5.17 -1.31
C ALA A 28 3.41 4.14 -0.18
N SER A 29 4.34 4.28 0.77
CA SER A 29 4.41 3.46 1.99
C SER A 29 3.08 3.50 2.77
N ARG A 30 2.53 4.70 2.99
CA ARG A 30 1.25 4.86 3.68
C ARG A 30 0.07 4.33 2.87
N HIS A 31 0.10 4.48 1.55
CA HIS A 31 -0.94 3.98 0.66
C HIS A 31 -1.00 2.46 0.66
N LEU A 32 0.15 1.79 0.62
CA LEU A 32 0.25 0.34 0.72
C LEU A 32 -0.33 -0.18 2.04
N LEU A 33 -0.05 0.50 3.14
CA LEU A 33 -0.61 0.16 4.45
C LEU A 33 -2.13 0.38 4.50
N ASP A 34 -2.59 1.56 4.09
CA ASP A 34 -3.98 1.98 4.22
C ASP A 34 -4.93 1.21 3.28
N ARG A 35 -4.51 1.00 2.02
CA ARG A 35 -5.33 0.32 1.00
C ARG A 35 -5.20 -1.19 1.01
N HIS A 36 -3.99 -1.71 1.22
CA HIS A 36 -3.69 -3.13 1.03
C HIS A 36 -3.25 -3.83 2.32
N GLY A 37 -3.12 -3.11 3.44
CA GLY A 37 -2.60 -3.68 4.69
C GLY A 37 -1.12 -4.05 4.64
N ILE A 38 -0.36 -3.56 3.65
CA ILE A 38 1.05 -3.91 3.48
C ILE A 38 1.92 -2.90 4.23
N GLU A 39 2.45 -3.31 5.38
CA GLU A 39 3.44 -2.53 6.14
C GLU A 39 4.80 -2.51 5.43
N LEU A 40 5.03 -1.49 4.60
CA LEU A 40 6.28 -1.31 3.89
C LEU A 40 6.96 -0.01 4.29
N ALA A 41 8.13 -0.09 4.94
CA ALA A 41 8.88 1.09 5.35
C ALA A 41 9.38 1.90 4.13
N VAL A 42 9.44 3.22 4.29
CA VAL A 42 9.99 4.15 3.27
C VAL A 42 11.43 3.78 2.88
N ALA A 43 12.22 3.31 3.84
CA ALA A 43 13.59 2.83 3.61
C ALA A 43 13.61 1.58 2.71
N THR A 44 12.65 0.67 2.87
CA THR A 44 12.50 -0.52 2.01
C THR A 44 12.14 -0.13 0.58
N LEU A 45 11.22 0.82 0.40
CA LEU A 45 10.94 1.39 -0.92
C LEU A 45 12.15 2.08 -1.55
N ALA A 46 12.99 2.73 -0.73
CA ALA A 46 14.23 3.35 -1.22
C ALA A 46 15.22 2.28 -1.69
N LYS A 47 15.37 1.21 -0.89
CA LYS A 47 16.17 0.04 -1.26
C LYS A 47 15.67 -0.58 -2.56
N PHE A 48 14.37 -0.80 -2.71
CA PHE A 48 13.80 -1.33 -3.95
C PHE A 48 13.98 -0.41 -5.15
N ALA A 49 13.93 0.91 -4.97
CA ALA A 49 14.20 1.84 -6.05
C ALA A 49 15.66 1.79 -6.54
N CYS A 50 16.60 1.37 -5.69
CA CYS A 50 18.02 1.22 -6.03
C CYS A 50 18.39 -0.18 -6.51
N LEU A 51 17.88 -1.23 -5.85
CA LEU A 51 18.24 -2.62 -6.10
C LEU A 51 17.29 -3.35 -7.07
N GLY A 52 16.09 -2.79 -7.30
CA GLY A 52 15.00 -3.48 -7.99
C GLY A 52 14.14 -4.32 -7.03
N GLY A 53 13.07 -4.92 -7.57
CA GLY A 53 12.16 -5.82 -6.85
C GLY A 53 10.98 -5.16 -6.10
N GLY A 54 10.81 -3.84 -6.23
CA GLY A 54 9.66 -3.14 -5.67
C GLY A 54 8.74 -2.52 -6.72
N PRO A 55 7.78 -1.69 -6.29
CA PRO A 55 6.77 -1.14 -7.18
C PRO A 55 7.38 -0.22 -8.24
N PRO A 56 6.77 -0.17 -9.45
CA PRO A 56 7.21 0.73 -10.50
C PRO A 56 7.20 2.19 -10.04
N PHE A 57 8.19 2.96 -10.48
CA PHE A 57 8.27 4.39 -10.20
C PHE A 57 8.71 5.18 -11.42
N GLN A 58 8.24 6.42 -11.49
CA GLN A 58 8.65 7.42 -12.46
C GLN A 58 9.68 8.36 -11.81
N LYS A 59 10.73 8.72 -12.54
CA LYS A 59 11.71 9.70 -12.07
C LYS A 59 11.27 11.10 -12.49
N ALA A 60 10.89 11.94 -11.53
CA ALA A 60 10.69 13.37 -11.74
C ALA A 60 11.91 14.12 -11.17
N GLY A 61 12.94 14.26 -11.98
CA GLY A 61 14.25 14.73 -11.53
C GLY A 61 14.87 13.78 -10.51
N ARG A 62 15.13 14.27 -9.30
CA ARG A 62 15.71 13.46 -8.20
C ARG A 62 14.66 12.73 -7.35
N VAL A 63 13.37 13.00 -7.54
CA VAL A 63 12.31 12.44 -6.71
C VAL A 63 11.63 11.28 -7.43
N PRO A 64 11.65 10.06 -6.86
CA PRO A 64 10.85 8.96 -7.39
C PRO A 64 9.39 9.16 -7.00
N LEU A 65 8.54 9.08 -8.02
CA LEU A 65 7.09 9.19 -7.92
C LEU A 65 6.47 7.85 -8.30
N TYR A 66 5.62 7.33 -7.43
CA TYR A 66 4.91 6.06 -7.61
C TYR A 66 3.51 6.36 -8.14
N PRO A 67 3.19 5.99 -9.39
CA PRO A 67 1.83 6.06 -9.89
C PRO A 67 0.93 5.16 -9.03
N VAL A 68 -0.24 5.65 -8.65
CA VAL A 68 -1.15 4.90 -7.75
C VAL A 68 -1.55 3.57 -8.38
N ASP A 69 -1.94 3.59 -9.65
CA ASP A 69 -2.36 2.41 -10.41
C ASP A 69 -1.30 1.29 -10.39
N LEU A 70 -0.07 1.60 -10.79
CA LEU A 70 1.05 0.65 -10.78
C LEU A 70 1.48 0.20 -9.37
N LEU A 71 1.27 1.07 -8.37
CA LEU A 71 1.55 0.73 -6.96
C LEU A 71 0.54 -0.28 -6.43
N ASP A 72 -0.73 -0.12 -6.80
CA ASP A 72 -1.84 -1.01 -6.47
C ASP A 72 -1.66 -2.36 -7.17
N GLU A 73 -1.36 -2.36 -8.47
CA GLU A 73 -1.04 -3.59 -9.23
C GLU A 73 0.11 -4.38 -8.59
N TRP A 74 1.19 -3.69 -8.20
CA TRP A 74 2.30 -4.33 -7.50
C TRP A 74 1.90 -4.89 -6.14
N ALA A 75 1.05 -4.17 -5.39
CA ALA A 75 0.56 -4.61 -4.09
C ALA A 75 -0.29 -5.88 -4.23
N LEU A 76 -1.19 -5.92 -5.20
CA LEU A 76 -2.01 -7.09 -5.53
C LEU A 76 -1.14 -8.28 -5.96
N ALA A 77 -0.16 -8.03 -6.84
CA ALA A 77 0.79 -9.06 -7.25
C ALA A 77 1.60 -9.62 -6.06
N ARG A 78 1.97 -8.76 -5.10
CA ARG A 78 2.69 -9.14 -3.88
C ARG A 78 1.84 -9.97 -2.92
N LEU A 79 0.57 -9.61 -2.75
CA LEU A 79 -0.36 -10.38 -1.91
C LEU A 79 -0.70 -11.75 -2.54
N GLY A 80 -0.53 -11.87 -3.86
CA GLY A 80 -0.71 -13.13 -4.57
C GLY A 80 -2.16 -13.58 -4.58
N ARG A 81 -2.37 -14.89 -4.76
CA ARG A 81 -3.71 -15.48 -4.72
C ARG A 81 -4.25 -15.41 -3.29
N VAL A 82 -5.51 -14.99 -3.15
CA VAL A 82 -6.24 -15.14 -1.88
C VAL A 82 -6.41 -16.63 -1.57
N VAL A 83 -5.58 -17.14 -0.67
CA VAL A 83 -5.67 -18.52 -0.18
C VAL A 83 -6.69 -18.59 0.96
N ARG A 84 -7.50 -19.65 1.00
CA ARG A 84 -8.49 -19.89 2.07
C ARG A 84 -7.95 -20.76 3.20
N SER A 85 -6.79 -21.37 2.99
CA SER A 85 -6.04 -22.14 3.97
C SER A 85 -4.55 -21.88 3.79
N THR A 86 -3.82 -21.72 4.88
CA THR A 86 -2.34 -21.61 4.90
C THR A 86 -1.64 -22.85 4.35
N SER A 87 -2.35 -23.99 4.22
CA SER A 87 -1.85 -25.18 3.50
C SER A 87 -1.91 -25.06 1.97
N GLU A 88 -2.57 -24.05 1.40
CA GLU A 88 -2.58 -23.80 -0.04
C GLU A 88 -1.48 -22.82 -0.49
N ASP A 89 -0.85 -22.11 0.45
CA ASP A 89 0.37 -21.34 0.20
C ASP A 89 1.56 -22.30 0.17
N GLY A 90 1.60 -23.14 -0.86
CA GLY A 90 2.73 -24.02 -1.13
C GLY A 90 3.91 -23.21 -1.62
N HIS A 91 4.68 -22.62 -0.70
CA HIS A 91 6.07 -22.28 -0.98
C HIS A 91 6.87 -23.59 -1.01
N GLY A 92 6.94 -24.18 -2.21
CA GLY A 92 7.81 -25.33 -2.51
C GLY A 92 9.23 -24.88 -2.86
#